data_AF-A0A950A8C8-F1
#
_entry.id   AF-A0A950A8C8-F1
#
_cell.length_a   1.000
_cell.length_b   1.000
_cell.length_c   1.000
_cell.angle_alpha   90.00
_cell.angle_beta   90.00
_cell.angle_gamma   90.00
#
_symmetry.space_group_name_H-M   'P 1'
#
loop_
_entity.id
_entity.type
_entity.pdbx_description
1 polymer ?
#
loop_
_entity_poly.entity_id
_entity_poly.type
_entity_poly.pdbx_seq_one_letter_code
_entity_poly.pdbx_strand_id
1 'polypeptide(L)'
;MSGFHGRIVYAGHRSDIANSPEVAGSAVIGDAGFVIDERATGYDVHVDGDGVVVRAGPVAARSSDPLAADALVNPWPVALAAIAAGGLRQSGTSRWQASHDVVVYVDRLGTAVAGVAPARDPRLAFTFGDWSDVAGVPQPMRIVRLRGGVQDAAFQIDRLDVYRDSRTTQSPQSETARSVSEHSDSPAAAITATARDDAQAEFPWRLVLSLFGMLALGTALVAWWQRDAFTMRLCARIAHDPRGWRSSSCAAYVDADGVLLHEGNRYRVGPQFIARAVEVQHSALFVRISAPGVTKAIVLPRRLPRVAVRRTPPRASVAGLSLIETLVSMAFFATVIIAGIYPALIVVTNADAVAAHKRAALVAVSNALTDEELASAYGPAAPVGTTSTSVDGMTVTVDVSASAVAGARDIKATAVDSRGRVLATLATTVGPPVPPPGSTPPPVPPGAPPATGAPPATPTPTPPSTSPTPTPGGPFGMDGYR
;
A
#
# COMPACT_ATOMS: atom_id res chain seq x y z
N MET A 1 20.97 17.59 -27.64
CA MET A 1 19.92 18.21 -28.48
C MET A 1 19.52 19.50 -27.80
N SER A 2 19.58 20.63 -28.52
CA SER A 2 18.91 21.86 -28.08
C SER A 2 17.39 21.59 -28.06
N GLY A 3 16.69 22.01 -27.00
CA GLY A 3 15.23 21.90 -26.92
C GLY A 3 14.57 22.58 -28.12
N PHE A 4 13.49 21.98 -28.63
CA PHE A 4 12.69 22.62 -29.68
C PHE A 4 11.70 23.59 -29.03
N HIS A 5 11.67 24.82 -29.53
CA HIS A 5 10.69 25.84 -29.19
C HIS A 5 10.09 26.41 -30.48
N GLY A 6 8.77 26.48 -30.54
CA GLY A 6 8.02 26.95 -31.70
C GLY A 6 6.71 26.20 -31.91
N ARG A 7 6.22 26.24 -33.14
CA ARG A 7 4.91 25.72 -33.54
C ARG A 7 5.05 24.63 -34.59
N ILE A 8 4.29 23.54 -34.42
CA ILE A 8 4.14 22.46 -35.39
C ILE A 8 2.67 22.45 -35.81
N VAL A 9 2.40 22.45 -37.11
CA VAL A 9 1.06 22.29 -37.67
C VAL A 9 1.09 21.06 -38.56
N TYR A 10 0.13 20.15 -38.39
CA TYR A 10 0.07 18.92 -39.16
C TYR A 10 -1.36 18.55 -39.53
N ALA A 11 -1.48 17.75 -40.57
CA ALA A 11 -2.69 17.02 -40.89
C ALA A 11 -2.33 15.57 -41.18
N GLY A 12 -3.14 14.65 -40.69
CA GLY A 12 -2.94 13.23 -40.91
C GLY A 12 -4.24 12.45 -40.85
N HIS A 13 -4.18 11.16 -41.10
CA HIS A 13 -5.34 10.27 -41.08
C HIS A 13 -4.94 8.89 -40.54
N ARG A 14 -5.95 8.06 -40.23
CA ARG A 14 -5.72 6.66 -39.86
C ARG A 14 -5.44 5.84 -41.11
N SER A 15 -4.23 5.31 -41.23
CA SER A 15 -3.82 4.49 -42.38
C SER A 15 -4.34 3.06 -42.32
N ASP A 16 -4.84 2.61 -41.16
CA ASP A 16 -5.37 1.26 -40.95
C ASP A 16 -6.88 1.14 -41.24
N ILE A 17 -7.56 2.26 -41.49
CA ILE A 17 -8.98 2.31 -41.83
C ILE A 17 -9.12 3.01 -43.18
N ALA A 18 -9.74 2.33 -44.15
CA ALA A 18 -10.03 2.93 -45.45
C ALA A 18 -10.97 4.14 -45.30
N ASN A 19 -10.67 5.24 -46.00
CA ASN A 19 -11.43 6.50 -45.99
C ASN A 19 -11.59 7.11 -44.58
N SER A 20 -10.56 7.01 -43.73
CA SER A 20 -10.58 7.68 -42.44
C SER A 20 -10.59 9.21 -42.59
N PRO A 21 -11.30 9.94 -41.71
CA PRO A 21 -11.34 11.39 -41.77
C PRO A 21 -9.96 11.98 -41.46
N GLU A 22 -9.67 13.11 -42.10
CA GLU A 22 -8.48 13.90 -41.77
C GLU A 22 -8.59 14.44 -40.34
N VAL A 23 -7.46 14.42 -39.64
CA VAL A 23 -7.27 15.01 -38.32
C VAL A 23 -6.28 16.14 -38.47
N ALA A 24 -6.74 17.36 -38.22
CA ALA A 24 -5.91 18.56 -38.22
C ALA A 24 -5.36 18.78 -36.81
N GLY A 25 -4.04 18.92 -36.69
CA GLY A 25 -3.35 19.10 -35.42
C GLY A 25 -2.46 20.33 -35.40
N SER A 26 -2.31 20.94 -34.23
CA SER A 26 -1.31 21.97 -33.98
C SER A 26 -0.72 21.84 -32.59
N ALA A 27 0.60 21.95 -32.50
CA ALA A 27 1.32 21.97 -31.25
C ALA A 27 2.10 23.28 -31.12
N VAL A 28 2.08 23.88 -29.93
CA VAL A 28 2.91 25.03 -29.54
C VAL A 28 3.76 24.57 -28.36
N ILE A 29 5.07 24.68 -28.50
CA ILE A 29 6.05 24.27 -27.49
C ILE A 29 6.87 25.50 -27.14
N GLY A 30 6.73 26.00 -25.92
CA GLY A 30 7.44 27.18 -25.41
C GLY A 30 8.14 26.90 -24.08
N ASP A 31 8.76 27.93 -23.51
CA ASP A 31 9.48 27.82 -22.24
C ASP A 31 8.55 27.53 -21.05
N ALA A 32 7.33 28.05 -21.09
CA ALA A 32 6.34 27.91 -20.02
C ALA A 32 5.57 26.58 -20.08
N GLY A 33 5.73 25.78 -21.14
CA GLY A 33 5.00 24.53 -21.33
C GLY A 33 4.65 24.28 -22.80
N PHE A 34 3.69 23.39 -23.02
CA PHE A 34 3.22 23.04 -24.34
C PHE A 34 1.70 22.92 -24.38
N VAL A 35 1.14 23.14 -25.56
CA VAL A 35 -0.27 22.89 -25.87
C VAL A 35 -0.36 22.17 -27.21
N ILE A 36 -1.20 21.15 -27.30
CA ILE A 36 -1.52 20.43 -28.53
C ILE A 36 -3.02 20.39 -28.69
N ASP A 37 -3.50 20.83 -29.84
CA ASP A 37 -4.89 20.74 -30.24
C ASP A 37 -4.99 19.84 -31.47
N GLU A 38 -5.83 18.80 -31.43
CA GLU A 38 -6.21 18.01 -32.59
C GLU A 38 -7.72 18.07 -32.81
N ARG A 39 -8.15 18.15 -34.06
CA ARG A 39 -9.56 18.21 -34.43
C ARG A 39 -9.86 17.29 -35.59
N ALA A 40 -10.93 16.54 -35.45
CA ALA A 40 -11.52 15.69 -36.48
C ALA A 40 -13.03 15.88 -36.51
N THR A 41 -13.71 15.37 -37.53
CA THR A 41 -15.16 15.54 -37.72
C THR A 41 -16.02 15.07 -36.53
N GLY A 42 -15.49 14.21 -35.66
CA GLY A 42 -16.22 13.64 -34.52
C GLY A 42 -15.63 13.93 -33.14
N TYR A 43 -14.47 14.59 -33.05
CA TYR A 43 -13.82 14.87 -31.78
C TYR A 43 -12.82 16.02 -31.84
N ASP A 44 -12.60 16.66 -30.69
CA ASP A 44 -11.50 17.60 -30.43
C ASP A 44 -10.66 17.06 -29.27
N VAL A 45 -9.34 17.10 -29.40
CA VAL A 45 -8.37 16.77 -28.35
C VAL A 45 -7.61 18.03 -27.99
N HIS A 46 -7.49 18.29 -26.69
CA HIS A 46 -6.63 19.32 -26.12
C HIS A 46 -5.65 18.65 -25.15
N VAL A 47 -4.36 18.85 -25.32
CA VAL A 47 -3.29 18.31 -24.49
C VAL A 47 -2.43 19.46 -23.99
N ASP A 48 -2.09 19.44 -22.70
CA ASP A 48 -1.18 20.39 -22.08
C ASP A 48 -0.33 19.68 -21.00
N GLY A 49 0.34 20.48 -20.15
CA GLY A 49 1.13 19.94 -19.04
C GLY A 49 0.30 19.29 -17.92
N ASP A 50 -0.99 19.60 -17.82
CA ASP A 50 -1.90 19.08 -16.80
C ASP A 50 -2.58 17.77 -17.24
N GLY A 51 -2.59 17.49 -18.55
CA GLY A 51 -2.99 16.20 -19.10
C GLY A 51 -3.64 16.33 -20.47
N VAL A 52 -4.72 15.57 -20.69
CA VAL A 52 -5.46 15.54 -21.95
C VAL A 52 -6.96 15.56 -21.73
N VAL A 53 -7.65 16.32 -22.57
CA VAL A 53 -9.10 16.42 -22.63
C VAL A 53 -9.56 16.05 -24.05
N VAL A 54 -10.40 15.02 -24.16
CA VAL A 54 -11.03 14.61 -25.43
C VAL A 54 -12.50 14.97 -25.37
N ARG A 55 -12.98 15.77 -26.32
CA ARG A 55 -14.39 16.16 -26.47
C ARG A 55 -14.97 15.50 -27.71
N ALA A 56 -16.10 14.82 -27.56
CA ALA A 56 -16.86 14.24 -28.67
C ALA A 56 -18.34 14.64 -28.49
N GLY A 57 -18.77 15.68 -29.21
CA GLY A 57 -20.08 16.29 -29.01
C GLY A 57 -20.22 16.84 -27.57
N PRO A 58 -21.28 16.46 -26.81
CA PRO A 58 -21.50 16.95 -25.45
C PRO A 58 -20.63 16.25 -24.39
N VAL A 59 -19.92 15.17 -24.74
CA VAL A 59 -19.15 14.36 -23.79
C VAL A 59 -17.68 14.80 -23.77
N ALA A 60 -17.11 14.95 -22.59
CA ALA A 60 -15.68 15.20 -22.39
C ALA A 60 -15.06 14.12 -21.49
N ALA A 61 -14.00 13.48 -21.97
CA ALA A 61 -13.14 12.58 -21.19
C ALA A 61 -11.86 13.32 -20.82
N ARG A 62 -11.33 13.06 -19.60
CA ARG A 62 -10.10 13.68 -19.11
C ARG A 62 -9.14 12.62 -18.56
N SER A 63 -7.85 12.82 -18.80
CA SER A 63 -6.78 12.04 -18.20
C SER A 63 -5.67 13.00 -17.77
N SER A 64 -5.00 12.70 -16.66
CA SER A 64 -3.81 13.45 -16.21
C SER A 64 -2.54 13.06 -16.96
N ASP A 65 -2.57 11.98 -17.74
CA ASP A 65 -1.45 11.57 -18.60
C ASP A 65 -1.70 12.07 -20.04
N PRO A 66 -0.85 12.99 -20.56
CA PRO A 66 -1.02 13.60 -21.88
C PRO A 66 -0.92 12.58 -23.03
N LEU A 67 -0.29 11.41 -22.80
CA LEU A 67 -0.17 10.35 -23.80
C LEU A 67 -1.30 9.33 -23.73
N ALA A 68 -2.13 9.34 -22.68
CA ALA A 68 -3.15 8.31 -22.44
C ALA A 68 -4.44 8.49 -23.26
N ALA A 69 -4.49 9.44 -24.21
CA ALA A 69 -5.66 9.66 -25.05
C ALA A 69 -5.68 8.74 -26.28
N ASP A 70 -6.73 7.93 -26.38
CA ASP A 70 -7.02 7.08 -27.55
C ASP A 70 -7.33 7.86 -28.83
N ALA A 71 -7.60 9.16 -28.72
CA ALA A 71 -7.86 10.02 -29.86
C ALA A 71 -6.59 10.71 -30.40
N LEU A 72 -5.49 10.73 -29.64
CA LEU A 72 -4.26 11.43 -30.02
C LEU A 72 -3.59 10.75 -31.21
N VAL A 73 -3.44 11.50 -32.31
CA VAL A 73 -2.83 11.06 -33.56
C VAL A 73 -1.31 11.22 -33.52
N ASN A 74 -0.83 12.37 -33.06
CA ASN A 74 0.60 12.68 -33.03
C ASN A 74 1.11 12.88 -31.59
N PRO A 75 1.68 11.85 -30.95
CA PRO A 75 2.29 11.96 -29.62
C PRO A 75 3.69 12.58 -29.65
N TRP A 76 4.30 12.79 -30.82
CA TRP A 76 5.67 13.28 -30.92
C TRP A 76 5.86 14.70 -30.35
N PRO A 77 4.94 15.66 -30.55
CA PRO A 77 5.02 16.97 -29.91
C PRO A 77 5.03 16.90 -28.37
N VAL A 78 4.30 15.95 -27.75
CA VAL A 78 4.35 15.73 -26.29
C VAL A 78 5.76 15.32 -25.87
N ALA A 79 6.38 14.40 -26.61
CA ALA A 79 7.74 13.95 -26.34
C ALA A 79 8.77 15.06 -26.57
N LEU A 80 8.64 15.85 -27.64
CA LEU A 80 9.49 17.02 -27.90
C LEU A 80 9.40 18.04 -26.76
N ALA A 81 8.20 18.32 -26.27
CA ALA A 81 8.00 19.21 -25.14
C ALA A 81 8.63 18.67 -23.86
N ALA A 82 8.47 17.37 -23.57
CA ALA A 82 9.11 16.74 -22.42
C ALA A 82 10.64 16.79 -22.50
N ILE A 83 11.21 16.58 -23.70
CA ILE A 83 12.65 16.68 -23.96
C ILE A 83 13.13 18.13 -23.78
N ALA A 84 12.36 19.12 -24.25
CA ALA A 84 12.70 20.53 -24.11
C ALA A 84 12.69 21.00 -22.65
N ALA A 85 11.74 20.52 -21.83
CA ALA A 85 11.58 20.93 -20.44
C ALA A 85 12.60 20.29 -19.47
N GLY A 86 12.90 18.99 -19.63
CA GLY A 86 13.67 18.21 -18.64
C GLY A 86 14.99 17.64 -19.15
N GLY A 87 15.28 17.77 -20.44
CA GLY A 87 16.35 17.03 -21.10
C GLY A 87 16.03 15.54 -21.20
N LEU A 88 17.03 14.71 -21.51
CA LEU A 88 16.89 13.25 -21.50
C LEU A 88 17.91 12.61 -20.58
N ARG A 89 17.45 11.67 -19.75
CA ARG A 89 18.29 10.84 -18.88
C ARG A 89 18.30 9.42 -19.39
N GLN A 90 19.48 8.86 -19.62
CA GLN A 90 19.60 7.48 -20.04
C GLN A 90 19.25 6.54 -18.88
N SER A 91 18.28 5.65 -19.11
CA SER A 91 17.84 4.63 -18.13
C SER A 91 18.21 3.20 -18.57
N GLY A 92 18.60 3.02 -19.83
CA GLY A 92 19.10 1.77 -20.39
C GLY A 92 19.81 1.97 -21.73
N THR A 93 20.15 0.88 -22.42
CA THR A 93 20.87 0.94 -23.71
C THR A 93 20.07 1.61 -24.83
N SER A 94 18.76 1.39 -24.86
CA SER A 94 17.82 1.94 -25.86
C SER A 94 16.68 2.74 -25.23
N ARG A 95 16.77 3.03 -23.92
CA ARG A 95 15.70 3.66 -23.14
C ARG A 95 16.20 4.93 -22.46
N TRP A 96 15.55 6.03 -22.79
CA TRP A 96 15.83 7.37 -22.30
C TRP A 96 14.55 7.92 -21.65
N GLN A 97 14.70 8.71 -20.59
CA GLN A 97 13.59 9.28 -19.84
C GLN A 97 13.67 10.80 -19.91
N ALA A 98 12.63 11.44 -20.46
CA ALA A 98 12.62 12.90 -20.69
C ALA A 98 12.05 13.67 -19.47
N SER A 99 11.00 13.11 -18.87
CA SER A 99 10.37 13.59 -17.64
C SER A 99 9.88 12.39 -16.81
N HIS A 100 9.23 12.63 -15.67
CA HIS A 100 8.63 11.54 -14.88
C HIS A 100 7.55 10.78 -15.65
N ASP A 101 7.01 11.34 -16.74
CA ASP A 101 5.81 10.82 -17.40
C ASP A 101 6.04 10.32 -18.82
N VAL A 102 7.20 10.62 -19.46
CA VAL A 102 7.51 10.18 -20.84
C VAL A 102 8.81 9.38 -20.91
N VAL A 103 8.71 8.18 -21.49
CA VAL A 103 9.83 7.32 -21.85
C VAL A 103 10.04 7.38 -23.37
N VAL A 104 11.26 7.67 -23.79
CA VAL A 104 11.69 7.72 -25.19
C VAL A 104 12.55 6.50 -25.49
N TYR A 105 12.18 5.77 -26.54
CA TYR A 105 12.95 4.64 -27.04
C TYR A 105 13.76 5.08 -28.25
N VAL A 106 15.05 4.78 -28.25
CA VAL A 106 15.94 5.01 -29.38
C VAL A 106 16.23 3.71 -30.09
N ASP A 107 16.58 3.79 -31.37
CA ASP A 107 16.99 2.64 -32.15
C ASP A 107 18.24 1.96 -31.55
N ARG A 108 18.60 0.80 -32.10
CA ARG A 108 19.74 0.00 -31.62
C ARG A 108 21.09 0.73 -31.70
N LEU A 109 21.21 1.69 -32.61
CA LEU A 109 22.44 2.45 -32.83
C LEU A 109 22.47 3.71 -31.96
N GLY A 110 21.38 4.03 -31.26
CA GLY A 110 21.20 5.27 -30.51
C GLY A 110 21.10 6.51 -31.41
N THR A 111 20.81 6.32 -32.70
CA THR A 111 20.89 7.39 -33.72
C THR A 111 19.57 8.08 -33.99
N ALA A 112 18.45 7.37 -33.84
CA ALA A 112 17.12 7.89 -34.05
C ALA A 112 16.16 7.47 -32.94
N VAL A 113 15.08 8.23 -32.76
CA VAL A 113 13.98 7.84 -31.88
C VAL A 113 13.15 6.77 -32.59
N ALA A 114 12.94 5.64 -31.94
CA ALA A 114 12.13 4.53 -32.43
C ALA A 114 10.67 4.63 -31.96
N GLY A 115 10.42 5.30 -30.82
CA GLY A 115 9.09 5.41 -30.25
C GLY A 115 9.06 6.07 -28.88
N VAL A 116 7.86 6.24 -28.34
CA VAL A 116 7.60 6.81 -27.01
C VAL A 116 6.53 6.03 -26.27
N ALA A 117 6.58 6.04 -24.95
CA ALA A 117 5.54 5.48 -24.11
C ALA A 117 5.33 6.34 -22.85
N PRO A 118 4.11 6.40 -22.31
CA PRO A 118 3.89 6.91 -20.97
C PRO A 118 4.66 6.08 -19.95
N ALA A 119 5.24 6.75 -18.96
CA ALA A 119 5.99 6.09 -17.89
C ALA A 119 5.06 5.30 -16.94
N ARG A 120 3.80 5.74 -16.80
CA ARG A 120 2.82 5.19 -15.84
C ARG A 120 1.96 4.06 -16.42
N ASP A 121 1.81 3.98 -17.75
CA ASP A 121 1.10 2.89 -18.42
C ASP A 121 2.01 2.11 -19.39
N PRO A 122 2.61 0.98 -18.96
CA PRO A 122 3.50 0.18 -19.81
C PRO A 122 2.77 -0.55 -20.94
N ARG A 123 1.44 -0.49 -21.00
CA ARG A 123 0.65 -1.14 -22.06
C ARG A 123 0.52 -0.27 -23.28
N LEU A 124 0.62 1.06 -23.13
CA LEU A 124 0.52 1.99 -24.24
C LEU A 124 1.92 2.34 -24.74
N ALA A 125 2.12 2.30 -26.05
CA ALA A 125 3.34 2.78 -26.68
C ALA A 125 3.05 3.28 -28.09
N PHE A 126 3.91 4.13 -28.61
CA PHE A 126 3.84 4.66 -29.96
C PHE A 126 5.18 4.41 -30.64
N THR A 127 5.17 3.80 -31.81
CA THR A 127 6.37 3.63 -32.63
C THR A 127 6.34 4.61 -33.79
N PHE A 128 7.54 5.03 -34.19
CA PHE A 128 7.75 6.05 -35.19
C PHE A 128 8.49 5.47 -36.39
N GLY A 129 8.03 5.83 -37.57
CA GLY A 129 8.62 5.46 -38.84
C GLY A 129 8.57 6.61 -39.83
N ASP A 130 9.24 6.40 -40.97
CA ASP A 130 9.25 7.33 -42.10
C ASP A 130 9.61 8.75 -41.68
N TRP A 131 10.71 8.89 -40.92
CA TRP A 131 11.19 10.16 -40.43
C TRP A 131 11.53 11.12 -41.58
N SER A 132 11.04 12.35 -41.46
CA SER A 132 11.38 13.48 -42.34
C SER A 132 12.03 14.60 -41.53
N ASP A 133 12.88 15.39 -42.17
CA ASP A 133 13.42 16.60 -41.57
C ASP A 133 12.66 17.82 -42.13
N VAL A 134 11.93 18.52 -41.26
CA VAL A 134 11.16 19.72 -41.62
C VAL A 134 11.67 20.88 -40.78
N ALA A 135 12.22 21.90 -41.44
CA ALA A 135 12.86 23.06 -40.80
C ALA A 135 13.95 22.68 -39.78
N GLY A 136 14.71 21.61 -40.05
CA GLY A 136 15.79 21.12 -39.18
C GLY A 136 15.30 20.32 -37.97
N VAL A 137 13.99 20.01 -37.87
CA VAL A 137 13.39 19.21 -36.81
C VAL A 137 13.01 17.84 -37.38
N PRO A 138 13.51 16.73 -36.82
CA PRO A 138 13.07 15.41 -37.22
C PRO A 138 11.62 15.16 -36.77
N GLN A 139 10.79 14.72 -37.70
CA GLN A 139 9.36 14.51 -37.52
C GLN A 139 8.96 13.15 -38.11
N PRO A 140 8.26 12.29 -37.34
CA PRO A 140 7.82 11.01 -37.85
C PRO A 140 6.60 11.18 -38.76
N MET A 141 6.67 10.66 -39.99
CA MET A 141 5.53 10.72 -40.91
C MET A 141 4.58 9.54 -40.72
N ARG A 142 5.04 8.47 -40.09
CA ARG A 142 4.24 7.30 -39.76
C ARG A 142 4.30 7.00 -38.27
N ILE A 143 3.13 6.88 -37.65
CA ILE A 143 2.98 6.69 -36.21
C ILE A 143 2.10 5.48 -35.97
N VAL A 144 2.58 4.49 -35.22
CA VAL A 144 1.80 3.29 -34.90
C VAL A 144 1.59 3.23 -33.39
N ARG A 145 0.33 3.23 -32.97
CA ARG A 145 -0.04 3.03 -31.57
C ARG A 145 -0.13 1.55 -31.26
N LEU A 146 0.50 1.15 -30.16
CA LEU A 146 0.53 -0.19 -29.61
C LEU A 146 -0.21 -0.22 -28.29
N ARG A 147 -1.08 -1.22 -28.11
CA ARG A 147 -1.71 -1.55 -26.83
C ARG A 147 -1.38 -3.00 -26.44
N GLY A 148 -0.69 -3.18 -25.31
CA GLY A 148 -0.19 -4.47 -24.88
C GLY A 148 0.80 -5.12 -25.86
N GLY A 149 1.47 -4.31 -26.70
CA GLY A 149 2.37 -4.78 -27.75
C GLY A 149 1.69 -5.20 -29.06
N VAL A 150 0.38 -5.01 -29.18
CA VAL A 150 -0.38 -5.24 -30.42
C VAL A 150 -0.69 -3.89 -31.07
N GLN A 151 -0.59 -3.81 -32.39
CA GLN A 151 -1.02 -2.62 -33.13
C GLN A 151 -2.52 -2.37 -32.89
N ASP A 152 -2.81 -1.20 -32.32
CA ASP A 152 -4.16 -0.72 -32.02
C ASP A 152 -4.65 0.28 -33.08
N ALA A 153 -3.76 1.18 -33.51
CA ALA A 153 -4.01 2.15 -34.56
C ALA A 153 -2.73 2.50 -35.33
N ALA A 154 -2.86 2.89 -36.59
CA ALA A 154 -1.76 3.45 -37.36
C ALA A 154 -2.20 4.76 -38.02
N PHE A 155 -1.31 5.75 -37.98
CA PHE A 155 -1.54 7.09 -38.47
C PHE A 155 -0.46 7.47 -39.47
N GLN A 156 -0.88 8.15 -40.52
CA GLN A 156 -0.02 8.75 -41.52
C GLN A 156 -0.17 10.27 -41.42
N ILE A 157 0.95 10.99 -41.31
CA ILE A 157 0.99 12.45 -41.43
C ILE A 157 1.14 12.77 -42.91
N ASP A 158 0.18 13.53 -43.45
CA ASP A 158 0.12 13.90 -44.86
C ASP A 158 0.73 15.27 -45.11
N ARG A 159 0.52 16.19 -44.16
CA ARG A 159 0.99 17.58 -44.23
C ARG A 159 1.62 17.97 -42.91
N LEU A 160 2.71 18.73 -42.96
CA LEU A 160 3.49 19.09 -41.81
C LEU A 160 4.27 20.39 -42.07
N ASP A 161 4.02 21.40 -41.25
CA ASP A 161 4.74 22.67 -41.23
C ASP A 161 5.33 22.91 -39.85
N VAL A 162 6.58 23.36 -39.80
CA VAL A 162 7.31 23.61 -38.55
C VAL A 162 7.86 25.03 -38.55
N TYR A 163 7.53 25.79 -37.51
CA TYR A 163 7.96 27.16 -37.29
C TYR A 163 8.78 27.20 -35.99
N ARG A 164 10.04 27.64 -36.04
CA ARG A 164 10.88 27.79 -34.85
C ARG A 164 10.84 29.20 -34.30
N ASP A 165 10.70 29.33 -32.99
CA ASP A 165 10.81 30.63 -32.33
C ASP A 165 12.28 31.04 -32.25
N SER A 166 12.61 32.12 -32.95
CA SER A 166 13.94 32.71 -32.98
C SER A 166 14.11 33.65 -31.77
N ARG A 167 14.13 33.13 -30.54
CA ARG A 167 14.47 33.94 -29.36
C ARG A 167 15.56 33.31 -28.52
N THR A 168 16.73 33.89 -28.65
CA THR A 168 17.85 33.88 -27.73
C THR A 168 17.41 34.43 -26.36
N THR A 169 17.57 33.60 -25.32
CA THR A 169 17.93 33.96 -23.93
C THR A 169 17.35 35.26 -23.36
N GLN A 170 16.26 35.17 -22.59
CA GLN A 170 15.95 36.15 -21.54
C GLN A 170 15.09 35.50 -20.44
N SER A 171 15.74 35.04 -19.37
CA SER A 171 15.07 34.79 -18.11
C SER A 171 14.49 36.09 -17.55
N PRO A 172 13.27 36.05 -16.99
CA PRO A 172 12.91 36.89 -15.87
C PRO A 172 13.03 36.07 -14.58
N GLN A 173 13.79 36.63 -13.65
CA GLN A 173 13.93 36.20 -12.27
C GLN A 173 12.63 36.42 -11.48
N SER A 174 12.57 35.70 -10.36
CA SER A 174 11.92 36.08 -9.10
C SER A 174 10.40 36.00 -9.01
N GLU A 175 9.92 35.03 -8.24
CA GLU A 175 9.24 35.41 -6.99
C GLU A 175 9.54 34.39 -5.88
N THR A 176 10.26 34.90 -4.89
CA THR A 176 10.60 34.23 -3.63
C THR A 176 9.56 34.66 -2.62
N ALA A 177 8.81 33.73 -2.03
CA ALA A 177 8.07 33.99 -0.79
C ALA A 177 8.65 33.10 0.31
N ARG A 178 9.28 33.77 1.27
CA ARG A 178 9.95 33.25 2.47
C ARG A 178 9.13 33.69 3.69
N SER A 179 9.31 32.94 4.79
CA SER A 179 8.99 33.24 6.20
C SER A 179 7.52 33.01 6.61
N VAL A 180 7.20 32.48 7.80
CA VAL A 180 7.75 32.79 9.15
C VAL A 180 7.70 31.56 10.09
N SER A 181 8.71 31.46 10.94
CA SER A 181 8.80 30.62 12.15
C SER A 181 8.45 31.43 13.40
N GLU A 182 8.03 30.73 14.48
CA GLU A 182 8.11 31.04 15.94
C GLU A 182 6.80 30.59 16.64
N HIS A 183 6.74 30.04 17.86
CA HIS A 183 7.64 30.14 19.00
C HIS A 183 7.34 29.01 20.05
N SER A 184 8.42 28.53 20.67
CA SER A 184 8.63 28.07 22.07
C SER A 184 8.00 26.83 22.71
N ASP A 185 8.95 25.91 22.96
CA ASP A 185 9.13 24.96 24.06
C ASP A 185 8.58 25.33 25.45
N SER A 186 8.15 24.30 26.19
CA SER A 186 8.62 24.08 27.56
C SER A 186 8.53 22.57 27.93
N PRO A 187 9.53 21.97 28.62
CA PRO A 187 9.65 20.53 28.76
C PRO A 187 9.04 20.03 30.08
N ALA A 188 8.24 18.97 30.03
CA ALA A 188 7.89 18.17 31.20
C ALA A 188 8.61 16.82 31.12
N ALA A 189 9.34 16.51 32.18
CA ALA A 189 10.23 15.37 32.31
C ALA A 189 9.57 14.04 31.93
N ALA A 190 10.12 13.39 30.90
CA ALA A 190 9.84 12.00 30.59
C ALA A 190 10.54 11.11 31.63
N ILE A 191 9.78 10.64 32.62
CA ILE A 191 10.24 9.55 33.48
C ILE A 191 10.31 8.29 32.63
N THR A 192 11.53 7.79 32.48
CA THR A 192 11.90 6.59 31.75
C THR A 192 11.31 5.38 32.47
N ALA A 193 10.23 4.80 31.94
CA ALA A 193 9.79 3.48 32.36
C ALA A 193 10.77 2.46 31.77
N THR A 194 11.69 1.97 32.59
CA THR A 194 12.52 0.81 32.29
C THR A 194 11.61 -0.39 32.04
N ALA A 195 11.44 -0.75 30.76
CA ALA A 195 10.90 -2.03 30.36
C ALA A 195 11.89 -3.10 30.81
N ARG A 196 11.56 -3.82 31.88
CA ARG A 196 12.23 -5.04 32.27
C ARG A 196 11.55 -6.17 31.50
N ASP A 197 12.24 -6.67 30.49
CA ASP A 197 11.92 -7.95 29.85
C ASP A 197 11.80 -9.02 30.94
N ASP A 198 10.66 -9.71 30.99
CA ASP A 198 10.68 -11.17 31.02
C ASP A 198 9.28 -11.79 30.84
N ALA A 199 9.25 -12.74 29.90
CA ALA A 199 8.36 -13.89 29.78
C ALA A 199 6.84 -13.64 29.87
N GLN A 200 6.31 -12.93 28.88
CA GLN A 200 4.94 -13.19 28.43
C GLN A 200 4.91 -14.65 27.95
N ALA A 201 4.00 -15.49 28.49
CA ALA A 201 3.79 -16.83 27.97
C ALA A 201 3.47 -16.72 26.47
N GLU A 202 4.49 -16.95 25.64
CA GLU A 202 4.40 -16.80 24.20
C GLU A 202 3.32 -17.78 23.72
N PHE A 203 2.27 -17.22 23.14
CA PHE A 203 1.36 -18.01 22.32
C PHE A 203 2.23 -18.84 21.38
N PRO A 204 2.03 -20.17 21.24
CA PRO A 204 3.00 -21.07 20.63
C PRO A 204 2.98 -20.95 19.11
N TRP A 205 3.25 -19.75 18.59
CA TRP A 205 3.38 -19.41 17.19
C TRP A 205 4.33 -20.37 16.49
N ARG A 206 5.37 -20.85 17.20
CA ARG A 206 6.28 -21.87 16.68
C ARG A 206 5.58 -23.18 16.32
N LEU A 207 4.61 -23.65 17.12
CA LEU A 207 3.84 -24.86 16.84
C LEU A 207 2.81 -24.62 15.73
N VAL A 208 2.14 -23.46 15.74
CA VAL A 208 1.16 -23.12 14.69
C VAL A 208 1.85 -22.95 13.33
N LEU A 209 2.98 -22.23 13.30
CA LEU A 209 3.76 -22.00 12.08
C LEU A 209 4.44 -23.27 11.58
N SER A 210 4.91 -24.17 12.46
CA SER A 210 5.51 -25.44 12.03
C SER A 210 4.47 -26.39 11.42
N LEU A 211 3.28 -26.46 12.02
CA LEU A 211 2.17 -27.27 11.52
C LEU A 211 1.64 -26.72 10.19
N PHE A 212 1.55 -25.40 10.07
CA PHE A 212 1.25 -24.73 8.79
C PHE A 212 2.34 -24.99 7.74
N GLY A 213 3.61 -24.86 8.12
CA GLY A 213 4.75 -25.12 7.24
C GLY A 213 4.76 -26.55 6.71
N MET A 214 4.46 -27.54 7.54
CA MET A 214 4.33 -28.93 7.11
C MET A 214 3.15 -29.16 6.16
N LEU A 215 2.01 -28.52 6.40
CA LEU A 215 0.82 -28.63 5.55
C LEU A 215 1.04 -27.95 4.19
N ALA A 216 1.69 -26.80 4.17
CA ALA A 216 2.11 -26.10 2.96
C ALA A 216 3.18 -26.89 2.18
N LEU A 217 4.16 -27.50 2.86
CA LEU A 217 5.15 -28.35 2.22
C LEU A 217 4.50 -29.60 1.62
N GLY A 218 3.55 -30.23 2.32
CA GLY A 218 2.80 -31.38 1.83
C GLY A 218 2.00 -31.05 0.56
N THR A 219 1.29 -29.92 0.55
CA THR A 219 0.55 -29.46 -0.64
C THR A 219 1.47 -29.11 -1.80
N ALA A 220 2.63 -28.47 -1.54
CA ALA A 220 3.62 -28.18 -2.55
C ALA A 220 4.25 -29.45 -3.15
N LEU A 221 4.55 -30.47 -2.33
CA LEU A 221 5.07 -31.76 -2.78
C LEU A 221 4.04 -32.50 -3.66
N VAL A 222 2.77 -32.50 -3.26
CA VAL A 222 1.69 -33.10 -4.07
C VAL A 222 1.53 -32.35 -5.39
N ALA A 223 1.56 -31.02 -5.39
CA ALA A 223 1.49 -30.21 -6.61
C ALA A 223 2.71 -30.44 -7.52
N TRP A 224 3.90 -30.62 -6.94
CA TRP A 224 5.12 -30.93 -7.68
C TRP A 224 5.06 -32.32 -8.33
N TRP A 225 4.64 -33.34 -7.60
CA TRP A 225 4.44 -34.69 -8.13
C TRP A 225 3.39 -34.72 -9.26
N GLN A 226 2.32 -33.94 -9.12
CA GLN A 226 1.31 -33.80 -10.17
C GLN A 226 1.82 -33.06 -11.41
N ARG A 227 2.71 -32.06 -11.24
CA ARG A 227 3.38 -31.41 -12.36
C ARG A 227 4.16 -32.42 -13.18
N ASP A 228 4.98 -33.26 -12.54
CA ASP A 228 5.80 -34.26 -13.24
C ASP A 228 4.95 -35.33 -13.95
N ALA A 229 3.91 -35.83 -13.28
CA ALA A 229 2.96 -36.78 -13.87
C ALA A 229 2.16 -36.18 -15.04
N PHE A 230 1.81 -34.90 -14.95
CA PHE A 230 1.14 -34.18 -16.04
C PHE A 230 2.09 -33.97 -17.22
N THR A 231 3.35 -33.56 -17.01
CA THR A 231 4.34 -33.47 -18.09
C THR A 231 4.61 -34.82 -18.75
N MET A 232 4.72 -35.91 -17.98
CA MET A 232 4.93 -37.25 -18.52
C MET A 232 3.73 -37.72 -19.36
N ARG A 233 2.50 -37.50 -18.88
CA ARG A 233 1.27 -37.85 -19.62
C ARG A 233 1.02 -36.95 -20.83
N LEU A 234 1.40 -35.67 -20.74
CA LEU A 234 1.35 -34.73 -21.85
C LEU A 234 2.38 -35.13 -22.93
N CYS A 235 3.61 -35.45 -22.54
CA CYS A 235 4.64 -35.95 -23.46
C CYS A 235 4.23 -37.28 -24.11
N ALA A 236 3.63 -38.20 -23.36
CA ALA A 236 3.18 -39.50 -23.87
C ALA A 236 1.94 -39.42 -24.78
N ARG A 237 0.97 -38.53 -24.49
CA ARG A 237 -0.19 -38.30 -25.37
C ARG A 237 0.16 -37.50 -26.62
N ILE A 238 1.22 -36.69 -26.57
CA ILE A 238 1.49 -35.71 -27.60
C ILE A 238 2.56 -36.18 -28.61
N ALA A 239 3.33 -37.28 -28.50
CA ALA A 239 4.18 -37.69 -29.64
C ALA A 239 4.58 -39.18 -29.72
N HIS A 240 4.50 -39.78 -30.92
CA HIS A 240 5.22 -41.02 -31.31
C HIS A 240 6.70 -40.74 -31.68
N ASP A 241 7.07 -39.49 -31.96
CA ASP A 241 8.47 -39.03 -32.02
C ASP A 241 8.55 -37.55 -31.58
N PRO A 242 9.18 -37.22 -30.44
CA PRO A 242 9.30 -35.85 -29.95
C PRO A 242 10.22 -34.95 -30.81
N ARG A 243 10.95 -35.52 -31.77
CA ARG A 243 11.85 -34.79 -32.68
C ARG A 243 11.17 -34.36 -33.99
N GLY A 244 9.97 -34.87 -34.28
CA GLY A 244 9.21 -34.49 -35.47
C GLY A 244 8.72 -33.04 -35.41
N TRP A 245 9.06 -32.23 -36.42
CA TRP A 245 8.52 -30.89 -36.62
C TRP A 245 7.08 -31.00 -37.11
N ARG A 246 6.13 -30.37 -36.39
CA ARG A 246 4.69 -30.64 -36.56
C ARG A 246 3.99 -29.68 -37.51
N SER A 247 4.38 -28.42 -37.48
CA SER A 247 3.87 -27.42 -38.39
C SER A 247 4.83 -26.23 -38.48
N SER A 248 4.82 -25.57 -39.63
CA SER A 248 5.47 -24.29 -39.85
C SER A 248 4.41 -23.20 -39.75
N SER A 249 4.61 -22.24 -38.85
CA SER A 249 3.89 -20.97 -38.92
C SER A 249 4.75 -19.98 -39.70
N CYS A 250 4.18 -19.40 -40.76
CA CYS A 250 4.87 -18.44 -41.59
C CYS A 250 4.69 -17.02 -41.03
N ALA A 251 5.75 -16.21 -41.16
CA ALA A 251 5.83 -14.79 -40.82
C ALA A 251 5.55 -14.44 -39.34
N ALA A 252 6.44 -14.87 -38.45
CA ALA A 252 6.44 -14.42 -37.06
C ALA A 252 7.36 -13.20 -36.88
N TYR A 253 6.85 -12.09 -36.38
CA TYR A 253 7.62 -10.85 -36.22
C TYR A 253 8.59 -10.94 -35.03
N VAL A 254 9.84 -10.54 -35.26
CA VAL A 254 10.88 -10.41 -34.24
C VAL A 254 11.02 -8.94 -33.89
N ASP A 255 10.77 -8.62 -32.63
CA ASP A 255 10.90 -7.28 -32.07
C ASP A 255 12.35 -6.76 -32.18
N ALA A 256 12.53 -5.44 -32.08
CA ALA A 256 13.82 -4.76 -32.17
C ALA A 256 14.82 -5.26 -31.11
N ASP A 257 14.35 -5.80 -29.99
CA ASP A 257 15.16 -6.46 -28.95
C ASP A 257 15.65 -7.86 -29.35
N GLY A 258 15.34 -8.32 -30.57
CA GLY A 258 15.59 -9.68 -31.03
C GLY A 258 14.69 -10.70 -30.33
N VAL A 259 13.47 -10.30 -29.98
CA VAL A 259 12.50 -11.13 -29.27
C VAL A 259 11.35 -11.51 -30.19
N LEU A 260 11.18 -12.80 -30.43
CA LEU A 260 10.05 -13.36 -31.13
C LEU A 260 8.91 -13.64 -30.16
N LEU A 261 7.70 -13.17 -30.48
CA LEU A 261 6.47 -13.60 -29.82
C LEU A 261 5.85 -14.77 -30.59
N HIS A 262 5.79 -15.94 -29.97
CA HIS A 262 5.17 -17.13 -30.55
C HIS A 262 4.33 -17.85 -29.49
N GLU A 263 3.04 -18.10 -29.78
CA GLU A 263 2.09 -18.74 -28.86
C GLU A 263 1.99 -18.06 -27.48
N GLY A 264 2.06 -16.73 -27.44
CA GLY A 264 2.02 -15.95 -26.19
C GLY A 264 3.30 -16.01 -25.37
N ASN A 265 4.35 -16.67 -25.86
CA ASN A 265 5.65 -16.75 -25.22
C ASN A 265 6.70 -15.90 -25.94
N ARG A 266 7.59 -15.30 -25.14
CA ARG A 266 8.74 -14.51 -25.63
C ARG A 266 9.96 -15.41 -25.78
N TYR A 267 10.53 -15.43 -26.98
CA TYR A 267 11.75 -16.15 -27.33
C TYR A 267 12.83 -15.18 -27.79
N ARG A 268 14.01 -15.19 -27.14
CA ARG A 268 15.13 -14.35 -27.55
C ARG A 268 15.91 -15.06 -28.66
N VAL A 269 15.72 -14.60 -29.89
CA VAL A 269 16.37 -15.13 -31.10
C VAL A 269 17.57 -14.30 -31.55
N GLY A 270 17.67 -13.08 -31.05
CA GLY A 270 18.75 -12.18 -31.37
C GLY A 270 18.47 -11.36 -32.63
N PRO A 271 19.36 -10.39 -32.91
CA PRO A 271 19.06 -9.30 -33.81
C PRO A 271 19.14 -9.67 -35.29
N GLN A 272 19.80 -10.78 -35.66
CA GLN A 272 19.89 -11.21 -37.06
C GLN A 272 18.55 -11.60 -37.70
N PHE A 273 17.47 -11.72 -36.90
CA PHE A 273 16.12 -12.03 -37.35
C PHE A 273 15.20 -10.79 -37.43
N ILE A 274 15.69 -9.59 -37.07
CA ILE A 274 14.92 -8.34 -37.13
C ILE A 274 14.63 -7.97 -38.59
N ALA A 275 13.40 -7.50 -38.86
CA ALA A 275 12.92 -7.07 -40.18
C ALA A 275 12.97 -8.13 -41.30
N ARG A 276 13.00 -9.43 -40.94
CA ARG A 276 12.98 -10.54 -41.91
C ARG A 276 11.69 -11.36 -41.77
N ALA A 277 11.26 -11.96 -42.87
CA ALA A 277 10.19 -12.95 -42.84
C ALA A 277 10.70 -14.23 -42.15
N VAL A 278 10.38 -14.39 -40.87
CA VAL A 278 10.83 -15.53 -40.07
C VAL A 278 9.86 -16.70 -40.20
N GLU A 279 10.40 -17.86 -40.54
CA GLU A 279 9.71 -19.15 -40.49
C GLU A 279 9.95 -19.79 -39.12
N VAL A 280 8.86 -20.18 -38.46
CA VAL A 280 8.90 -20.81 -37.15
C VAL A 280 8.32 -22.20 -37.26
N GLN A 281 9.17 -23.21 -37.12
CA GLN A 281 8.80 -24.62 -37.05
C GLN A 281 8.75 -25.02 -35.58
N HIS A 282 7.69 -25.70 -35.14
CA HIS A 282 7.61 -26.13 -33.75
C HIS A 282 7.36 -27.63 -33.61
N SER A 283 7.92 -28.20 -32.56
CA SER A 283 7.67 -29.55 -32.06
C SER A 283 6.99 -29.48 -30.68
N ALA A 284 6.79 -30.63 -30.03
CA ALA A 284 6.27 -30.68 -28.67
C ALA A 284 7.20 -29.98 -27.66
N LEU A 285 8.51 -30.01 -27.90
CA LEU A 285 9.53 -29.57 -26.95
C LEU A 285 10.42 -28.43 -27.47
N PHE A 286 10.46 -28.20 -28.78
CA PHE A 286 11.38 -27.24 -29.39
C PHE A 286 10.68 -26.32 -30.38
N VAL A 287 11.25 -25.14 -30.54
CA VAL A 287 10.91 -24.17 -31.58
C VAL A 287 12.17 -23.91 -32.40
N ARG A 288 12.10 -24.13 -33.71
CA ARG A 288 13.15 -23.83 -34.68
C ARG A 288 12.75 -22.60 -35.46
N ILE A 289 13.69 -21.67 -35.59
CA ILE A 289 13.47 -20.34 -36.14
C ILE A 289 14.50 -20.11 -37.24
N SER A 290 14.01 -19.87 -38.46
CA SER A 290 14.83 -19.65 -39.65
C SER A 290 14.32 -18.43 -40.41
N ALA A 291 15.22 -17.75 -41.13
CA ALA A 291 14.87 -16.61 -41.97
C ALA A 291 15.69 -16.61 -43.26
N PRO A 292 15.16 -16.08 -44.38
CA PRO A 292 15.91 -15.92 -45.63
C PRO A 292 17.20 -15.12 -45.40
N GLY A 293 18.32 -15.62 -45.94
CA GLY A 293 19.63 -14.98 -45.82
C GLY A 293 20.28 -15.09 -44.44
N VAL A 294 19.76 -15.92 -43.52
CA VAL A 294 20.43 -16.30 -42.27
C VAL A 294 20.88 -17.75 -42.39
N THR A 295 22.19 -17.99 -42.34
CA THR A 295 22.78 -19.31 -42.61
C THR A 295 22.52 -20.35 -41.51
N LYS A 296 22.13 -19.91 -40.30
CA LYS A 296 21.89 -20.78 -39.15
C LYS A 296 20.47 -20.61 -38.62
N ALA A 297 19.73 -21.72 -38.55
CA ALA A 297 18.47 -21.76 -37.81
C ALA A 297 18.76 -21.85 -36.30
N ILE A 298 17.99 -21.13 -35.50
CA ILE A 298 18.08 -21.20 -34.04
C ILE A 298 17.04 -22.18 -33.52
N VAL A 299 17.45 -23.10 -32.64
CA VAL A 299 16.55 -24.03 -31.96
C VAL A 299 16.51 -23.68 -30.48
N LEU A 300 15.31 -23.40 -29.96
CA LEU A 300 15.08 -23.05 -28.56
C LEU A 300 14.10 -24.05 -27.92
N PRO A 301 14.21 -24.30 -26.61
CA PRO A 301 13.18 -25.07 -25.89
C PRO A 301 11.84 -24.32 -25.95
N ARG A 302 10.78 -25.02 -26.37
CA ARG A 302 9.42 -24.48 -26.43
C ARG A 302 8.93 -24.21 -25.02
N ARG A 303 8.58 -22.97 -24.75
CA ARG A 303 7.87 -22.60 -23.52
C ARG A 303 6.43 -23.03 -23.72
N LEU A 304 5.95 -23.95 -22.89
CA LEU A 304 4.54 -24.32 -22.91
C LEU A 304 3.73 -23.06 -22.57
N PRO A 305 2.63 -22.77 -23.30
CA PRO A 305 1.77 -21.66 -22.93
C PRO A 305 1.38 -21.85 -21.46
N ARG A 306 1.69 -20.85 -20.63
CA ARG A 306 1.01 -20.73 -19.34
C ARG A 306 -0.46 -20.81 -19.69
N VAL A 307 -1.20 -21.72 -19.06
CA VAL A 307 -2.64 -21.89 -19.27
C VAL A 307 -3.32 -20.59 -18.86
N ALA A 308 -3.29 -19.60 -19.75
CA ALA A 308 -4.24 -18.52 -19.77
C ALA A 308 -5.55 -19.23 -20.02
N VAL A 309 -6.47 -19.12 -19.06
CA VAL A 309 -7.84 -19.60 -19.15
C VAL A 309 -8.48 -18.92 -20.35
N ARG A 310 -8.23 -19.45 -21.54
CA ARG A 310 -8.89 -19.08 -22.77
C ARG A 310 -10.22 -19.81 -22.67
N ARG A 311 -11.27 -19.09 -22.28
CA ARG A 311 -12.66 -19.55 -22.42
C ARG A 311 -12.92 -19.77 -23.91
N THR A 312 -12.59 -20.95 -24.40
CA THR A 312 -13.26 -21.51 -25.57
C THR A 312 -14.73 -21.75 -25.20
N PRO A 313 -15.70 -21.43 -26.08
CA PRO A 313 -17.10 -21.73 -25.79
C PRO A 313 -17.22 -23.24 -25.60
N PRO A 314 -17.84 -23.70 -24.50
CA PRO A 314 -17.87 -25.13 -24.21
C PRO A 314 -18.82 -25.80 -25.20
N ARG A 315 -18.27 -26.70 -26.03
CA ARG A 315 -19.06 -27.88 -26.43
C ARG A 315 -19.31 -28.66 -25.14
N ALA A 316 -20.59 -28.91 -24.88
CA ALA A 316 -21.07 -29.58 -23.70
C ALA A 316 -20.31 -30.89 -23.45
N SER A 317 -19.48 -30.90 -22.41
CA SER A 317 -19.13 -32.11 -21.69
C SER A 317 -19.49 -31.85 -20.24
N VAL A 318 -20.59 -32.46 -19.80
CA VAL A 318 -20.94 -32.58 -18.38
C VAL A 318 -19.76 -33.27 -17.70
N ALA A 319 -19.02 -32.53 -16.88
CA ALA A 319 -17.97 -33.08 -16.04
C ALA A 319 -18.32 -32.70 -14.60
N GLY A 320 -18.77 -33.69 -13.82
CA GLY A 320 -18.71 -33.60 -12.37
C GLY A 320 -17.26 -33.33 -11.96
N LEU A 321 -17.07 -32.49 -10.95
CA LEU A 321 -15.77 -32.21 -10.36
C LEU A 321 -15.02 -33.53 -10.16
N SER A 322 -13.82 -33.62 -10.71
CA SER A 322 -13.00 -34.81 -10.50
C SER A 322 -12.71 -34.92 -9.00
N LEU A 323 -12.65 -36.15 -8.47
CA LEU A 323 -12.37 -36.44 -7.05
C LEU A 323 -11.07 -35.77 -6.53
N ILE A 324 -10.18 -35.40 -7.44
CA ILE A 324 -8.92 -34.70 -7.17
C ILE A 324 -9.17 -33.20 -6.94
N GLU A 325 -10.08 -32.60 -7.70
CA GLU A 325 -10.41 -31.18 -7.65
C GLU A 325 -11.19 -30.82 -6.36
N THR A 326 -12.03 -31.74 -5.89
CA THR A 326 -12.68 -31.64 -4.57
C THR A 326 -11.67 -31.77 -3.42
N LEU A 327 -10.70 -32.68 -3.53
CA LEU A 327 -9.64 -32.85 -2.52
C LEU A 327 -8.74 -31.61 -2.40
N VAL A 328 -8.34 -31.02 -3.53
CA VAL A 328 -7.53 -29.79 -3.53
C VAL A 328 -8.33 -28.61 -2.98
N SER A 329 -9.60 -28.47 -3.37
CA SER A 329 -10.47 -27.41 -2.85
C SER A 329 -10.69 -27.55 -1.35
N MET A 330 -10.89 -28.77 -0.85
CA MET A 330 -11.07 -29.07 0.56
C MET A 330 -9.80 -28.80 1.39
N ALA A 331 -8.63 -29.15 0.86
CA ALA A 331 -7.35 -28.85 1.51
C ALA A 331 -7.08 -27.34 1.59
N PHE A 332 -7.38 -26.60 0.51
CA PHE A 332 -7.22 -25.15 0.49
C PHE A 332 -8.18 -24.48 1.48
N PHE A 333 -9.44 -24.91 1.51
CA PHE A 333 -10.46 -24.40 2.43
C PHE A 333 -10.09 -24.68 3.89
N ALA A 334 -9.65 -25.90 4.21
CA ALA A 334 -9.18 -26.25 5.56
C ALA A 334 -7.98 -25.39 5.99
N THR A 335 -7.04 -25.15 5.07
CA THR A 335 -5.86 -24.31 5.36
C THR A 335 -6.24 -22.86 5.63
N VAL A 336 -7.18 -22.29 4.86
CA VAL A 336 -7.64 -20.90 5.05
C VAL A 336 -8.39 -20.75 6.38
N ILE A 337 -9.25 -21.71 6.75
CA ILE A 337 -9.99 -21.66 8.01
C ILE A 337 -9.03 -21.79 9.21
N ILE A 338 -8.12 -22.77 9.17
CA ILE A 338 -7.21 -23.03 10.29
C ILE A 338 -6.17 -21.91 10.43
N ALA A 339 -5.65 -21.36 9.32
CA ALA A 339 -4.61 -20.33 9.36
C ALA A 339 -5.15 -18.91 9.55
N GLY A 340 -6.35 -18.61 9.03
CA GLY A 340 -6.92 -17.27 9.06
C GLY A 340 -7.90 -17.06 10.22
N ILE A 341 -8.89 -17.94 10.33
CA ILE A 341 -10.05 -17.72 11.22
C ILE A 341 -9.70 -18.09 12.65
N TYR A 342 -8.98 -19.19 12.87
CA TYR A 342 -8.69 -19.67 14.23
C TYR A 342 -7.78 -18.70 15.03
N PRO A 343 -6.67 -18.16 14.47
CA PRO A 343 -5.87 -17.17 15.20
C PRO A 343 -6.63 -15.86 15.41
N ALA A 344 -7.45 -15.43 14.45
CA ALA A 344 -8.27 -14.24 14.59
C ALA A 344 -9.28 -14.36 15.74
N LEU A 345 -9.96 -15.51 15.86
CA LEU A 345 -10.88 -15.78 16.96
C LEU A 345 -10.17 -15.76 18.32
N ILE A 346 -8.96 -16.31 18.42
CA ILE A 346 -8.18 -16.29 19.67
C ILE A 346 -7.73 -14.86 20.04
N VAL A 347 -7.36 -14.04 19.05
CA VAL A 347 -7.02 -12.63 19.29
C VAL A 347 -8.24 -11.85 19.79
N VAL A 348 -9.42 -12.09 19.20
CA VAL A 348 -10.68 -11.45 19.63
C VAL A 348 -11.06 -11.87 21.05
N THR A 349 -11.00 -13.16 21.40
CA THR A 349 -11.35 -13.61 22.76
C THR A 349 -10.38 -13.06 23.82
N ASN A 350 -9.09 -12.94 23.48
CA ASN A 350 -8.10 -12.31 24.36
C ASN A 350 -8.32 -10.79 24.49
N ALA A 351 -8.77 -10.12 23.42
CA ALA A 351 -9.09 -8.69 23.47
C ALA A 351 -10.29 -8.42 24.40
N ASP A 352 -11.32 -9.26 24.37
CA ASP A 352 -12.49 -9.15 25.25
C ASP A 352 -12.12 -9.37 26.73
N ALA A 353 -11.27 -10.37 27.01
CA ALA A 353 -10.78 -10.61 28.37
C ALA A 353 -9.96 -9.42 28.90
N VAL A 354 -9.10 -8.82 28.05
CA VAL A 354 -8.31 -7.62 28.41
C VAL A 354 -9.23 -6.41 28.61
N ALA A 355 -10.26 -6.24 27.78
CA ALA A 355 -11.23 -5.16 27.93
C ALA A 355 -12.03 -5.29 29.23
N ALA A 356 -12.46 -6.50 29.59
CA ALA A 356 -13.14 -6.77 30.86
C ALA A 356 -12.23 -6.46 32.06
N HIS A 357 -10.97 -6.86 32.01
CA HIS A 357 -10.00 -6.61 33.09
C HIS A 357 -9.70 -5.11 33.26
N LYS A 358 -9.59 -4.35 32.15
CA LYS A 358 -9.44 -2.89 32.19
C LYS A 358 -10.67 -2.18 32.75
N ARG A 359 -11.89 -2.66 32.44
CA ARG A 359 -13.13 -2.10 33.00
C ARG A 359 -13.21 -2.32 34.51
N ALA A 360 -12.90 -3.52 34.99
CA ALA A 360 -12.85 -3.82 36.42
C ALA A 360 -11.80 -2.95 37.15
N ALA A 361 -10.62 -2.80 36.56
CA ALA A 361 -9.57 -1.92 37.08
C ALA A 361 -10.03 -0.45 37.15
N LEU A 362 -10.72 0.06 36.12
CA LEU A 362 -11.21 1.43 36.11
C LEU A 362 -12.24 1.68 37.21
N VAL A 363 -13.15 0.73 37.46
CA VAL A 363 -14.11 0.82 38.57
C VAL A 363 -13.39 0.83 39.93
N ALA A 364 -12.41 -0.05 40.12
CA ALA A 364 -11.65 -0.10 41.36
C ALA A 364 -10.86 1.20 41.62
N VAL A 365 -10.20 1.75 40.58
CA VAL A 365 -9.50 3.04 40.65
C VAL A 365 -10.47 4.19 40.91
N SER A 366 -11.64 4.19 40.26
CA SER A 366 -12.65 5.24 40.44
C SER A 366 -13.21 5.26 41.86
N ASN A 367 -13.49 4.09 42.45
CA ASN A 367 -13.98 4.01 43.83
C ASN A 367 -12.91 4.50 44.81
N ALA A 368 -11.66 4.03 44.66
CA ALA A 368 -10.54 4.46 45.48
C ALA A 368 -10.27 5.97 45.37
N LEU A 369 -10.39 6.53 44.15
CA LEU A 369 -10.27 7.97 43.93
C LEU A 369 -11.38 8.75 44.64
N THR A 370 -12.63 8.28 44.54
CA THR A 370 -13.79 8.95 45.14
C THR A 370 -13.70 8.93 46.67
N ASP A 371 -13.27 7.82 47.26
CA ASP A 371 -13.09 7.70 48.71
C ASP A 371 -12.03 8.69 49.22
N GLU A 372 -10.92 8.83 48.49
CA GLU A 372 -9.84 9.77 48.82
C GLU A 372 -10.21 11.23 48.54
N GLU A 373 -11.03 11.50 47.52
CA GLU A 373 -11.61 12.82 47.27
C GLU A 373 -12.53 13.25 48.44
N LEU A 374 -13.39 12.35 48.90
CA LEU A 374 -14.29 12.59 50.04
C LEU A 374 -13.50 12.77 51.35
N ALA A 375 -12.49 11.93 51.58
CA ALA A 375 -11.60 12.07 52.74
C ALA A 375 -10.82 13.40 52.72
N SER A 376 -10.38 13.84 51.53
CA SER A 376 -9.66 15.11 51.36
C SER A 376 -10.57 16.33 51.51
N ALA A 377 -11.83 16.23 51.09
CA ALA A 377 -12.79 17.33 51.15
C ALA A 377 -13.42 17.51 52.54
N TYR A 378 -13.67 16.42 53.28
CA TYR A 378 -14.48 16.44 54.51
C TYR A 378 -13.83 15.75 55.73
N GLY A 379 -12.74 15.00 55.55
CA GLY A 379 -12.07 14.26 56.62
C GLY A 379 -10.98 15.07 57.35
N PRO A 380 -10.43 14.55 58.46
CA PRO A 380 -9.19 15.07 59.03
C PRO A 380 -8.09 14.92 57.97
N ALA A 381 -7.36 16.00 57.67
CA ALA A 381 -6.39 16.09 56.59
C ALA A 381 -5.61 14.78 56.40
N ALA A 382 -5.93 14.03 55.33
CA ALA A 382 -5.25 12.78 55.03
C ALA A 382 -3.72 13.04 54.97
N PRO A 383 -2.84 12.16 55.47
CA PRO A 383 -1.41 12.36 55.31
C PRO A 383 -1.05 12.34 53.82
N VAL A 384 -0.16 13.24 53.40
CA VAL A 384 0.50 13.16 52.08
C VAL A 384 1.25 11.84 52.04
N GLY A 385 1.06 11.05 50.98
CA GLY A 385 1.67 9.73 50.88
C GLY A 385 0.93 8.79 49.93
N THR A 386 1.47 7.58 49.84
CA THR A 386 0.97 6.54 48.94
C THR A 386 0.30 5.42 49.75
N THR A 387 -0.94 5.12 49.44
CA THR A 387 -1.68 3.97 49.99
C THR A 387 -1.82 2.90 48.91
N SER A 388 -1.80 1.62 49.29
CA SER A 388 -1.94 0.50 48.36
C SER A 388 -2.91 -0.54 48.90
N THR A 389 -3.90 -0.93 48.10
CA THR A 389 -4.88 -1.97 48.43
C THR A 389 -4.91 -3.01 47.32
N SER A 390 -5.17 -4.27 47.68
CA SER A 390 -5.27 -5.38 46.72
C SER A 390 -6.72 -5.81 46.59
N VAL A 391 -7.25 -5.79 45.37
CA VAL A 391 -8.63 -6.21 45.04
C VAL A 391 -8.58 -7.12 43.83
N ASP A 392 -9.14 -8.33 43.94
CA ASP A 392 -9.29 -9.30 42.85
C ASP A 392 -8.02 -9.55 42.00
N GLY A 393 -6.86 -9.66 42.66
CA GLY A 393 -5.58 -9.92 42.00
C GLY A 393 -4.95 -8.71 41.30
N MET A 394 -5.50 -7.51 41.51
CA MET A 394 -4.95 -6.22 41.11
C MET A 394 -4.54 -5.41 42.35
N THR A 395 -3.44 -4.67 42.26
CA THR A 395 -3.02 -3.72 43.29
C THR A 395 -3.40 -2.32 42.85
N VAL A 396 -4.26 -1.66 43.62
CA VAL A 396 -4.63 -0.25 43.44
C VAL A 396 -3.76 0.57 44.37
N THR A 397 -3.03 1.54 43.84
CA THR A 397 -2.23 2.49 44.61
C THR A 397 -2.79 3.89 44.44
N VAL A 398 -3.02 4.60 45.54
CA VAL A 398 -3.43 6.00 45.54
C VAL A 398 -2.31 6.84 46.11
N ASP A 399 -1.90 7.86 45.37
CA ASP A 399 -0.85 8.80 45.73
C ASP A 399 -1.45 10.18 45.93
N VAL A 400 -1.32 10.73 47.13
CA VAL A 400 -1.86 12.04 47.51
C VAL A 400 -0.70 13.00 47.73
N SER A 401 -0.65 14.08 46.94
CA SER A 401 0.41 15.09 46.98
C SER A 401 -0.14 16.50 47.14
N ALA A 402 0.70 17.43 47.59
CA ALA A 402 0.33 18.84 47.67
C ALA A 402 0.22 19.43 46.26
N SER A 403 -0.91 20.10 45.98
CA SER A 403 -1.11 20.76 44.68
C SER A 403 -0.37 22.09 44.61
N ALA A 404 -0.16 22.59 43.38
CA ALA A 404 0.34 23.94 43.15
C ALA A 404 -0.64 25.03 43.62
N VAL A 405 -1.94 24.69 43.77
CA VAL A 405 -2.96 25.59 44.30
C VAL A 405 -2.96 25.53 45.83
N ALA A 406 -2.84 26.69 46.48
CA ALA A 406 -2.74 26.78 47.93
C ALA A 406 -3.95 26.13 48.63
N GLY A 407 -3.68 25.15 49.50
CA GLY A 407 -4.70 24.40 50.23
C GLY A 407 -5.37 23.26 49.44
N ALA A 408 -5.08 23.11 48.14
CA ALA A 408 -5.58 22.02 47.31
C ALA A 408 -4.62 20.81 47.31
N ARG A 409 -5.12 19.65 46.87
CA ARG A 409 -4.39 18.38 46.85
C ARG A 409 -4.57 17.68 45.51
N ASP A 410 -3.48 17.13 44.98
CA ASP A 410 -3.49 16.31 43.77
C ASP A 410 -3.53 14.84 44.20
N ILE A 411 -4.53 14.11 43.70
CA ILE A 411 -4.75 12.70 44.01
C ILE A 411 -4.62 11.91 42.72
N LYS A 412 -3.76 10.89 42.72
CA LYS A 412 -3.54 9.99 41.59
C LYS A 412 -3.77 8.55 42.01
N ALA A 413 -4.73 7.89 41.41
CA ALA A 413 -5.02 6.47 41.64
C ALA A 413 -4.61 5.63 40.42
N THR A 414 -3.87 4.55 40.65
CA THR A 414 -3.38 3.64 39.60
C THR A 414 -3.68 2.19 39.97
N ALA A 415 -4.25 1.41 39.04
CA ALA A 415 -4.41 -0.03 39.20
C ALA A 415 -3.36 -0.77 38.37
N VAL A 416 -2.73 -1.76 39.00
CA VAL A 416 -1.68 -2.60 38.43
C VAL A 416 -2.08 -4.05 38.58
N ASP A 417 -1.89 -4.87 37.54
CA ASP A 417 -2.11 -6.31 37.64
C ASP A 417 -1.01 -7.01 38.46
N SER A 418 -1.21 -8.28 38.78
CA SER A 418 -0.21 -9.13 39.44
C SER A 418 1.12 -9.28 38.70
N ARG A 419 1.21 -8.78 37.46
CA ARG A 419 2.42 -8.80 36.60
C ARG A 419 3.06 -7.42 36.48
N GLY A 420 2.61 -6.42 37.24
CA GLY A 420 3.18 -5.08 37.21
C GLY A 420 2.70 -4.21 36.05
N ARG A 421 1.70 -4.63 35.28
CA ARG A 421 1.16 -3.83 34.16
C ARG A 421 0.10 -2.87 34.65
N VAL A 422 0.24 -1.59 34.29
CA VAL A 422 -0.75 -0.57 34.58
C VAL A 422 -2.00 -0.83 33.75
N LEU A 423 -3.12 -1.09 34.42
CA LEU A 423 -4.42 -1.36 33.80
C LEU A 423 -5.26 -0.09 33.65
N ALA A 424 -5.20 0.81 34.63
CA ALA A 424 -5.90 2.09 34.63
C ALA A 424 -5.18 3.13 35.50
N THR A 425 -5.34 4.41 35.17
CA THR A 425 -4.83 5.54 35.95
C THR A 425 -5.83 6.68 35.87
N LEU A 426 -6.21 7.23 37.03
CA LEU A 426 -7.03 8.43 37.15
C LEU A 426 -6.30 9.43 38.04
N ALA A 427 -6.47 10.71 37.77
CA ALA A 427 -5.93 11.80 38.56
C ALA A 427 -6.94 12.93 38.66
N THR A 428 -6.97 13.59 39.81
CA THR A 428 -7.90 14.66 40.14
C THR A 428 -7.23 15.65 41.10
N THR A 429 -7.79 16.85 41.20
CA THR A 429 -7.35 17.87 42.15
C THR A 429 -8.53 18.29 43.00
N VAL A 430 -8.39 18.17 44.32
CA VAL A 430 -9.43 18.54 45.30
C VAL A 430 -9.06 19.89 45.92
N GLY A 431 -10.03 20.81 45.95
CA GLY A 431 -9.87 22.12 46.58
C GLY A 431 -9.68 22.05 48.10
N PRO A 432 -9.52 23.20 48.77
CA PRO A 432 -9.37 23.24 50.22
C PRO A 432 -10.56 22.61 50.95
N PRO A 433 -10.35 21.97 52.12
CA PRO A 433 -11.41 21.29 52.86
C PRO A 433 -12.59 22.22 53.15
N VAL A 434 -13.81 21.72 52.94
CA VAL A 434 -15.03 22.50 53.17
C VAL A 434 -15.55 22.19 54.58
N PRO A 435 -15.86 23.19 55.41
CA PRO A 435 -16.39 22.94 56.74
C PRO A 435 -17.75 22.21 56.65
N PRO A 436 -18.04 21.26 57.56
CA PRO A 436 -19.28 20.51 57.52
C PRO A 436 -20.49 21.45 57.68
N PRO A 437 -21.59 21.19 56.94
CA PRO A 437 -22.79 22.02 57.02
C PRO A 437 -23.35 22.04 58.45
N GLY A 438 -23.44 23.24 59.04
CA GLY A 438 -23.90 23.46 60.43
C GLY A 438 -22.83 23.95 61.41
N SER A 439 -21.57 24.07 60.99
CA SER A 439 -20.46 24.56 61.82
C SER A 439 -20.28 26.09 61.80
N THR A 440 -21.36 26.86 61.73
CA THR A 440 -21.30 28.29 62.11
C THR A 440 -21.13 28.38 63.64
N PRO A 441 -20.03 28.96 64.15
CA PRO A 441 -19.95 29.30 65.57
C PRO A 441 -21.06 30.32 65.88
N PRO A 442 -21.75 30.23 67.04
CA PRO A 442 -22.66 31.30 67.43
C PRO A 442 -21.88 32.62 67.52
N PRO A 443 -22.45 33.75 67.09
CA PRO A 443 -21.76 35.04 67.18
C PRO A 443 -21.42 35.34 68.64
N VAL A 444 -20.13 35.57 68.90
CA VAL A 444 -19.61 35.98 70.21
C VAL A 444 -20.20 37.36 70.54
N PRO A 445 -20.96 37.53 71.64
CA PRO A 445 -21.42 38.84 72.06
C PRO A 445 -20.23 39.71 72.53
N PRO A 446 -20.21 41.01 72.23
CA PRO A 446 -19.08 41.88 72.56
C PRO A 446 -19.11 42.21 74.06
N GLY A 447 -18.21 41.57 74.82
CA GLY A 447 -17.90 41.99 76.20
C GLY A 447 -17.74 40.84 77.19
N ALA A 448 -16.58 40.20 77.22
CA ALA A 448 -16.09 39.50 78.41
C ALA A 448 -14.54 39.58 78.46
N PRO A 449 -13.93 39.91 79.63
CA PRO A 449 -12.49 40.15 79.75
C PRO A 449 -11.67 38.84 79.89
N PRO A 450 -10.33 38.88 79.69
CA PRO A 450 -9.50 37.68 79.64
C PRO A 450 -9.21 37.19 81.07
N ALA A 451 -9.55 35.93 81.37
CA ALA A 451 -9.15 35.28 82.61
C ALA A 451 -8.10 34.19 82.34
N THR A 452 -6.90 34.50 82.81
CA THR A 452 -5.74 33.64 83.07
C THR A 452 -6.04 32.52 84.08
N GLY A 453 -5.48 31.32 83.88
CA GLY A 453 -5.32 30.30 84.93
C GLY A 453 -5.12 28.87 84.41
N ALA A 454 -3.91 28.32 84.53
CA ALA A 454 -3.56 26.89 84.35
C ALA A 454 -3.43 26.18 85.73
N PRO A 455 -2.95 24.92 85.83
CA PRO A 455 -3.51 23.56 85.58
C PRO A 455 -3.74 22.78 86.94
N PRO A 456 -3.87 21.42 87.11
CA PRO A 456 -3.03 20.29 86.63
C PRO A 456 -3.79 18.97 86.24
N ALA A 457 -3.01 17.92 85.87
CA ALA A 457 -3.41 16.62 85.28
C ALA A 457 -4.05 15.57 86.24
N THR A 458 -4.59 14.47 85.65
CA THR A 458 -4.41 12.98 85.88
C THR A 458 -5.72 12.17 85.56
N PRO A 459 -5.78 10.80 85.56
CA PRO A 459 -5.65 9.84 84.42
C PRO A 459 -6.93 9.07 83.96
N THR A 460 -6.73 8.22 82.94
CA THR A 460 -7.46 7.12 82.25
C THR A 460 -8.73 6.47 82.87
N PRO A 461 -9.61 5.84 82.05
CA PRO A 461 -9.79 4.39 82.17
C PRO A 461 -10.03 3.59 80.86
N THR A 462 -9.67 2.29 80.91
CA THR A 462 -9.94 1.20 79.94
C THR A 462 -11.35 0.62 80.10
N PRO A 463 -11.94 -0.03 79.05
CA PRO A 463 -12.84 -1.18 79.29
C PRO A 463 -12.68 -2.31 78.21
N PRO A 464 -13.44 -3.44 78.23
CA PRO A 464 -13.02 -4.72 78.83
C PRO A 464 -13.01 -5.93 77.85
N SER A 465 -12.48 -7.07 78.32
CA SER A 465 -12.49 -8.37 77.62
C SER A 465 -13.72 -9.21 77.98
N THR A 466 -14.28 -9.94 77.02
CA THR A 466 -14.93 -11.26 77.25
C THR A 466 -14.80 -12.17 76.02
N SER A 467 -14.22 -13.35 76.21
CA SER A 467 -14.46 -14.53 75.37
C SER A 467 -15.80 -15.19 75.74
N PRO A 468 -16.30 -16.13 74.92
CA PRO A 468 -16.08 -17.53 75.31
C PRO A 468 -15.75 -18.49 74.14
N THR A 469 -15.07 -19.58 74.50
CA THR A 469 -14.89 -20.84 73.76
C THR A 469 -15.23 -21.95 74.79
N PRO A 470 -15.91 -23.06 74.44
CA PRO A 470 -15.20 -24.24 73.90
C PRO A 470 -15.93 -25.15 72.88
N THR A 471 -15.08 -25.82 72.10
CA THR A 471 -15.11 -27.08 71.30
C THR A 471 -15.79 -28.29 71.99
N PRO A 472 -15.83 -29.56 71.47
CA PRO A 472 -15.53 -30.17 70.14
C PRO A 472 -16.52 -31.29 69.65
N GLY A 473 -16.36 -31.79 68.41
CA GLY A 473 -16.89 -33.11 67.99
C GLY A 473 -16.78 -33.41 66.47
N GLY A 474 -15.89 -34.35 66.08
CA GLY A 474 -15.96 -35.07 64.78
C GLY A 474 -16.83 -36.33 64.89
N PRO A 475 -16.71 -37.39 64.05
CA PRO A 475 -16.23 -37.56 62.66
C PRO A 475 -17.34 -38.18 61.74
N PHE A 476 -16.97 -38.73 60.56
CA PHE A 476 -17.78 -39.43 59.52
C PHE A 476 -18.52 -38.51 58.51
N GLY A 477 -18.60 -38.80 57.21
CA GLY A 477 -18.20 -39.98 56.43
C GLY A 477 -18.29 -39.72 54.91
N MET A 478 -17.88 -40.73 54.15
CA MET A 478 -18.00 -40.89 52.70
C MET A 478 -19.39 -40.52 52.15
N ASP A 479 -19.46 -40.00 50.92
CA ASP A 479 -20.08 -40.72 49.80
C ASP A 479 -19.84 -40.01 48.46
N GLY A 480 -19.71 -40.83 47.41
CA GLY A 480 -19.58 -40.41 46.02
C GLY A 480 -20.93 -40.24 45.30
N TYR A 481 -20.85 -40.24 43.96
CA TYR A 481 -21.88 -39.91 42.95
C TYR A 481 -22.07 -38.39 42.77
N ARG A 482 -21.85 -37.76 41.61
CA ARG A 482 -21.96 -38.19 40.21
C ARG A 482 -21.03 -37.38 39.32
#